data_AF-A5GVR6-F1
#
_entry.id   AF-A5GVR6-F1
#
_cell.length_a   1.000
_cell.length_b   1.000
_cell.length_c   1.000
_cell.angle_alpha   90.00
_cell.angle_beta   90.00
_cell.angle_gamma   90.00
#
_symmetry.space_group_name_H-M   'P 1'
#
loop_
_entity.id
_entity.type
_entity.pdbx_description
1 polymer ?
#
loop_
_entity_poly.entity_id
_entity_poly.type
_entity_poly.pdbx_seq_one_letter_code
_entity_poly.pdbx_strand_id
1 'polypeptide(L)'
;MPFNESNRLTRRRSSAGPVPPNRPQRFGAEGYHRSGPRATYLTLPDHGKVFVADLPQMSDGQLQNVGREAADVFESLERRIADLEQQLGSNPSDDSIIRARTKRDVTDRFLRAISQEQERRRENPHLQAAAGESLARAFLELARHRLPGATFDSLLQEALNACETQPAAAPPQASLQSIPSEALSDPTGDDPMVLPVVLSPDL
;
A
#
# COMPACT_ATOMS: atom_id res chain seq x y z
N MET A 1 -5.42 -16.26 77.73
CA MET A 1 -4.64 -17.34 77.09
C MET A 1 -3.29 -16.79 76.65
N PRO A 2 -2.18 -17.45 77.00
CA PRO A 2 -0.80 -16.98 76.77
C PRO A 2 -0.19 -17.59 75.49
N PHE A 3 0.65 -16.82 74.79
CA PHE A 3 1.72 -17.30 73.89
C PHE A 3 2.84 -16.25 73.97
N ASN A 4 3.84 -16.48 74.81
CA ASN A 4 5.09 -17.22 74.57
C ASN A 4 6.13 -16.39 73.79
N GLU A 5 7.23 -16.15 74.50
CA GLU A 5 8.44 -15.44 74.12
C GLU A 5 9.15 -16.07 72.93
N SER A 6 9.91 -15.28 72.15
CA SER A 6 11.24 -15.68 71.66
C SER A 6 11.94 -14.55 70.89
N ASN A 7 12.84 -13.89 71.61
CA ASN A 7 14.08 -13.26 71.15
C ASN A 7 14.66 -13.85 69.84
N ARG A 8 14.90 -13.04 68.79
CA ARG A 8 16.01 -13.22 67.84
C ARG A 8 16.26 -12.02 66.92
N LEU A 9 17.32 -11.29 67.28
CA LEU A 9 18.44 -10.94 66.40
C LEU A 9 18.21 -9.90 65.27
N THR A 10 18.69 -8.70 65.55
CA THR A 10 19.13 -7.68 64.60
C THR A 10 20.12 -8.24 63.58
N ARG A 11 19.67 -8.71 62.41
CA ARG A 11 20.55 -8.84 61.23
C ARG A 11 19.76 -8.93 59.92
N ARG A 12 19.26 -7.79 59.41
CA ARG A 12 18.83 -7.68 58.01
C ARG A 12 19.79 -6.80 57.22
N ARG A 13 20.86 -7.48 56.79
CA ARG A 13 21.52 -7.38 55.48
C ARG A 13 21.55 -5.99 54.84
N SER A 14 22.62 -5.25 55.13
CA SER A 14 23.17 -4.25 54.22
C SER A 14 23.65 -4.96 52.95
N SER A 15 22.82 -4.98 51.91
CA SER A 15 23.23 -5.37 50.55
C SER A 15 22.72 -4.35 49.54
N ALA A 16 22.90 -3.07 49.85
CA ALA A 16 22.95 -2.04 48.82
C ALA A 16 24.40 -1.96 48.35
N GLY A 17 24.66 -2.50 47.16
CA GLY A 17 25.95 -2.30 46.48
C GLY A 17 26.21 -0.82 46.21
N PRO A 18 27.46 -0.43 45.89
CA PRO A 18 27.80 0.96 45.64
C PRO A 18 26.91 1.51 44.52
N VAL A 19 26.15 2.57 44.83
CA VAL A 19 25.42 3.35 43.83
C VAL A 19 26.44 3.86 42.83
N PRO A 20 26.32 3.53 41.53
CA PRO A 20 27.29 4.01 40.54
C PRO A 20 27.24 5.55 40.49
N PRO A 21 28.40 6.22 40.36
CA PRO A 21 28.43 7.68 40.34
C PRO A 21 27.61 8.20 39.17
N ASN A 22 26.72 9.15 39.45
CA ASN A 22 25.96 9.90 38.45
C ASN A 22 26.96 10.56 37.49
N ARG A 23 27.14 9.96 36.31
CA ARG A 23 27.95 10.54 35.25
C ARG A 23 27.16 11.74 34.71
N PRO A 24 27.72 12.97 34.68
CA PRO A 24 27.02 14.10 34.09
C PRO A 24 26.67 13.76 32.65
N GLN A 25 25.38 13.90 32.31
CA GLN A 25 24.86 13.74 30.96
C GLN A 25 25.70 14.59 30.00
N ARG A 26 26.49 13.91 29.16
CA ARG A 26 26.97 14.53 27.93
C ARG A 26 25.74 14.83 27.09
N PHE A 27 25.41 16.10 26.94
CA PHE A 27 24.56 16.57 25.85
C PHE A 27 25.16 16.04 24.54
N GLY A 28 24.41 15.19 23.82
CA GLY A 28 24.77 14.77 22.45
C GLY A 28 24.90 13.26 22.18
N ALA A 29 24.52 12.36 23.08
CA ALA A 29 24.40 10.94 22.74
C ALA A 29 22.92 10.58 22.52
N GLU A 30 22.54 10.34 21.26
CA GLU A 30 21.26 9.76 20.90
C GLU A 30 21.02 8.46 21.67
N GLY A 31 20.18 8.56 22.69
CA GLY A 31 19.61 7.41 23.39
C GLY A 31 18.70 6.66 22.43
N TYR A 32 19.29 5.69 21.74
CA TYR A 32 18.58 4.48 21.34
C TYR A 32 17.98 3.83 22.60
N HIS A 33 17.12 2.82 22.47
CA HIS A 33 16.47 2.11 23.60
C HIS A 33 15.44 2.91 24.44
N ARG A 34 14.33 3.30 23.81
CA ARG A 34 12.99 3.15 24.41
C ARG A 34 12.10 2.31 23.50
N SER A 35 11.60 1.21 24.06
CA SER A 35 10.77 0.20 23.44
C SER A 35 9.36 0.74 23.18
N GLY A 36 9.09 1.00 21.92
CA GLY A 36 7.83 1.40 21.28
C GLY A 36 8.11 1.43 19.77
N PRO A 37 7.13 1.25 18.89
CA PRO A 37 7.37 1.30 17.45
C PRO A 37 7.93 2.69 17.12
N ARG A 38 9.25 2.76 16.94
CA ARG A 38 9.92 4.00 16.54
C ARG A 38 9.24 4.45 15.26
N ALA A 39 8.70 5.66 15.26
CA ALA A 39 8.19 6.28 14.05
C ALA A 39 9.33 6.24 13.02
N THR A 40 9.21 5.32 12.07
CA THR A 40 10.15 5.20 10.97
C THR A 40 9.90 6.37 10.05
N TYR A 41 10.92 7.18 9.81
CA TYR A 41 10.86 8.27 8.84
C TYR A 41 11.85 8.00 7.72
N LEU A 42 11.50 8.47 6.53
CA LEU A 42 12.40 8.53 5.39
C LEU A 42 12.65 10.00 5.08
N THR A 43 13.91 10.37 4.86
CA THR A 43 14.25 11.71 4.38
C THR A 43 14.31 11.66 2.86
N LEU A 44 13.38 12.36 2.24
CA LEU A 44 13.19 12.49 0.82
C LEU A 44 13.74 13.85 0.32
N PRO A 45 14.40 13.91 -0.85
CA PRO A 45 14.88 15.14 -1.48
C PRO A 45 13.90 16.33 -1.52
N ASP A 46 12.69 16.10 -2.01
CA ASP A 46 11.67 17.10 -2.32
C ASP A 46 10.68 17.26 -1.15
N HIS A 47 10.32 16.15 -0.49
CA HIS A 47 9.34 16.15 0.60
C HIS A 47 9.95 16.26 2.00
N GLY A 48 11.28 16.18 2.13
CA GLY A 48 11.96 16.25 3.41
C GLY A 48 11.69 15.01 4.29
N LYS A 49 11.52 15.21 5.60
CA LYS A 49 11.30 14.07 6.53
C LYS A 49 9.83 13.64 6.50
N VAL A 50 9.57 12.47 5.96
CA VAL A 50 8.22 11.88 5.92
C VAL A 50 8.14 10.74 6.93
N PHE A 51 7.18 10.80 7.85
CA PHE A 51 6.96 9.77 8.86
C PHE A 51 5.91 8.76 8.40
N VAL A 52 6.13 7.48 8.71
CA VAL A 52 5.13 6.43 8.44
C VAL A 52 3.80 6.69 9.15
N ALA A 53 3.83 7.36 10.30
CA ALA A 53 2.64 7.74 11.05
C ALA A 53 1.73 8.75 10.33
N ASP A 54 2.29 9.52 9.38
CA ASP A 54 1.56 10.56 8.66
C ASP A 54 0.95 10.06 7.35
N LEU A 55 1.36 8.87 6.85
CA LEU A 55 0.83 8.26 5.62
C LEU A 55 -0.71 8.18 5.59
N PRO A 56 -1.42 7.82 6.69
CA PRO A 56 -2.88 7.77 6.68
C PRO A 56 -3.55 9.14 6.51
N GLN A 57 -2.85 10.23 6.83
CA GLN A 57 -3.38 11.60 6.72
C GLN A 57 -3.08 12.24 5.35
N MET A 58 -2.21 11.63 4.55
CA MET A 58 -1.85 12.14 3.22
C MET A 58 -2.95 11.81 2.19
N SER A 59 -3.13 12.66 1.19
CA SER A 59 -4.00 12.35 0.05
C SER A 59 -3.40 11.26 -0.85
N ASP A 60 -4.21 10.64 -1.70
CA ASP A 60 -3.73 9.61 -2.63
C ASP A 60 -2.65 10.14 -3.59
N GLY A 61 -2.81 11.38 -4.08
CA GLY A 61 -1.81 12.04 -4.90
C GLY A 61 -0.50 12.29 -4.15
N GLN A 62 -0.57 12.68 -2.87
CA GLN A 62 0.62 12.84 -2.03
C GLN A 62 1.32 11.51 -1.76
N LEU A 63 0.57 10.45 -1.45
CA LEU A 63 1.13 9.09 -1.28
C LEU A 63 1.80 8.59 -2.55
N GLN A 64 1.25 8.92 -3.73
CA GLN A 64 1.81 8.52 -5.00
C GLN A 64 3.11 9.28 -5.32
N ASN A 65 3.18 10.58 -5.04
CA ASN A 65 4.39 11.38 -5.23
C ASN A 65 5.52 10.94 -4.29
N VAL A 66 5.21 10.80 -2.99
CA VAL A 66 6.17 10.29 -1.99
C VAL A 66 6.60 8.87 -2.30
N GLY A 67 5.69 8.03 -2.83
CA GLY A 67 6.01 6.68 -3.27
C GLY A 67 6.99 6.65 -4.45
N ARG A 68 6.80 7.51 -5.46
CA ARG A 68 7.74 7.63 -6.60
C ARG A 68 9.12 8.06 -6.13
N GLU A 69 9.18 9.11 -5.32
CA GLU A 69 10.45 9.62 -4.83
C GLU A 69 11.19 8.61 -3.95
N ALA A 70 10.46 7.89 -3.08
CA ALA A 70 11.04 6.81 -2.29
C ALA A 70 11.55 5.66 -3.17
N ALA A 71 10.89 5.37 -4.31
CA ALA A 71 11.35 4.38 -5.27
C ALA A 71 12.63 4.84 -6.00
N ASP A 72 12.72 6.12 -6.37
CA ASP A 72 13.93 6.70 -6.98
C ASP A 72 15.12 6.64 -6.00
N VAL A 73 14.88 6.96 -4.72
CA VAL A 73 15.89 6.81 -3.65
C VAL A 73 16.28 5.34 -3.47
N PHE A 74 15.33 4.41 -3.53
CA PHE A 74 15.60 2.98 -3.42
C PHE A 74 16.49 2.50 -4.56
N GLU A 75 16.16 2.84 -5.81
CA GLU A 75 16.95 2.47 -6.99
C GLU A 75 18.35 3.10 -6.93
N SER A 76 18.46 4.35 -6.51
CA SER A 76 19.75 5.01 -6.29
C SER A 76 20.61 4.29 -5.25
N LEU A 77 20.00 3.80 -4.17
CA LEU A 77 20.69 3.00 -3.15
C LEU A 77 21.13 1.64 -3.68
N GLU A 78 20.31 0.96 -4.50
CA GLU A 78 20.69 -0.32 -5.12
C GLU A 78 21.89 -0.17 -6.05
N ARG A 79 21.88 0.83 -6.94
CA ARG A 79 23.03 1.14 -7.81
C ARG A 79 24.28 1.43 -6.99
N ARG A 80 24.15 2.27 -5.95
CA ARG A 80 25.28 2.61 -5.06
C ARG A 80 25.82 1.40 -4.31
N ILE A 81 24.97 0.48 -3.88
CA ILE A 81 25.39 -0.77 -3.23
C ILE A 81 26.18 -1.62 -4.22
N ALA A 82 25.69 -1.78 -5.46
CA ALA A 82 26.38 -2.53 -6.50
C ALA A 82 27.77 -1.92 -6.82
N ASP A 83 27.85 -0.58 -6.94
CA ASP A 83 29.12 0.12 -7.17
C ASP A 83 30.11 -0.09 -6.01
N LEU A 84 29.65 -0.02 -4.77
CA LEU A 84 30.48 -0.25 -3.57
C LEU A 84 30.94 -1.70 -3.46
N GLU A 85 30.09 -2.65 -3.85
CA GLU A 85 30.43 -4.08 -3.90
C GLU A 85 31.48 -4.37 -4.99
N GLN A 86 31.39 -3.72 -6.15
CA GLN A 86 32.40 -3.84 -7.21
C GLN A 86 33.74 -3.23 -6.79
N GLN A 87 33.71 -2.13 -6.04
CA GLN A 87 34.90 -1.48 -5.49
C GLN A 87 35.52 -2.27 -4.32
N LEU A 88 34.85 -3.32 -3.79
CA LEU A 88 35.31 -4.12 -2.65
C LEU A 88 36.70 -4.74 -2.82
N GLY A 89 37.16 -4.91 -4.07
CA GLY A 89 38.52 -5.30 -4.38
C GLY A 89 39.62 -4.25 -4.14
N SER A 90 39.29 -2.96 -3.92
CA SER A 90 40.24 -1.85 -3.80
C SER A 90 40.24 -1.09 -2.46
N ASN A 91 39.49 -1.58 -1.46
CA ASN A 91 39.21 -1.01 -0.11
C ASN A 91 38.08 0.05 -0.02
N PRO A 92 36.81 -0.36 -0.14
CA PRO A 92 35.70 0.32 0.50
C PRO A 92 35.56 -0.22 1.93
N SER A 93 35.41 0.69 2.89
CA SER A 93 35.12 0.30 4.27
C SER A 93 33.78 -0.44 4.33
N ASP A 94 33.75 -1.67 4.85
CA ASP A 94 32.55 -2.51 5.04
C ASP A 94 31.38 -1.71 5.66
N ASP A 95 31.71 -0.76 6.55
CA ASP A 95 30.77 0.16 7.18
C ASP A 95 29.93 0.98 6.18
N SER A 96 30.51 1.36 5.03
CA SER A 96 29.82 2.07 3.95
C SER A 96 28.70 1.21 3.37
N ILE A 97 29.02 -0.05 3.05
CA ILE A 97 28.10 -1.03 2.50
C ILE A 97 27.01 -1.36 3.52
N ILE A 98 27.38 -1.59 4.77
CA ILE A 98 26.44 -1.87 5.86
C ILE A 98 25.45 -0.70 6.01
N ARG A 99 25.93 0.55 6.00
CA ARG A 99 25.05 1.73 6.06
C ARG A 99 24.15 1.86 4.84
N ALA A 100 24.66 1.62 3.64
CA ALA A 100 23.87 1.69 2.41
C ALA A 100 22.76 0.62 2.40
N ARG A 101 23.09 -0.63 2.74
CA ARG A 101 22.12 -1.72 2.89
C ARG A 101 21.08 -1.43 3.96
N THR A 102 21.50 -0.93 5.12
CA THR A 102 20.57 -0.53 6.19
C THR A 102 19.60 0.55 5.71
N LYS A 103 20.10 1.56 4.98
CA LYS A 103 19.23 2.60 4.38
C LYS A 103 18.27 2.00 3.36
N ARG A 104 18.74 1.13 2.48
CA ARG A 104 17.89 0.42 1.50
C ARG A 104 16.76 -0.34 2.20
N ASP A 105 17.07 -1.07 3.26
CA ASP A 105 16.06 -1.86 4.01
C ASP A 105 15.03 -0.98 4.72
N VAL A 106 15.45 0.19 5.22
CA VAL A 106 14.54 1.20 5.77
C VAL A 106 13.63 1.76 4.68
N THR A 107 14.19 2.08 3.50
CA THR A 107 13.43 2.55 2.34
C THR A 107 12.45 1.49 1.83
N ASP A 108 12.85 0.22 1.74
CA ASP A 108 11.95 -0.89 1.36
C ASP A 108 10.77 -1.00 2.33
N ARG A 109 11.03 -0.95 3.63
CA ARG A 109 9.96 -0.97 4.64
C ARG A 109 9.03 0.23 4.51
N PHE A 110 9.58 1.41 4.18
CA PHE A 110 8.78 2.61 3.94
C PHE A 110 7.89 2.46 2.71
N LEU A 111 8.41 1.93 1.61
CA LEU A 111 7.63 1.63 0.40
C LEU A 111 6.51 0.63 0.69
N ARG A 112 6.79 -0.44 1.44
CA ARG A 112 5.76 -1.40 1.88
C ARG A 112 4.66 -0.76 2.71
N ALA A 113 5.01 0.18 3.59
CA ALA A 113 4.02 0.93 4.37
C ALA A 113 3.12 1.79 3.48
N ILE A 114 3.67 2.41 2.43
CA ILE A 114 2.89 3.14 1.43
C ILE A 114 1.95 2.18 0.68
N SER A 115 2.46 1.04 0.19
CA SER A 115 1.64 0.05 -0.52
C SER A 115 0.52 -0.50 0.36
N GLN A 116 0.81 -0.80 1.63
CA GLN A 116 -0.19 -1.28 2.58
C GLN A 116 -1.27 -0.22 2.84
N GLU A 117 -0.88 1.06 2.96
CA GLU A 117 -1.83 2.15 3.13
C GLU A 117 -2.70 2.35 1.87
N GLN A 118 -2.11 2.27 0.67
CA GLN A 118 -2.86 2.31 -0.58
C GLN A 118 -3.84 1.15 -0.71
N GLU A 119 -3.42 -0.07 -0.35
CA GLU A 119 -4.30 -1.24 -0.37
C GLU A 119 -5.43 -1.10 0.63
N ARG A 120 -5.14 -0.63 1.86
CA ARG A 120 -6.16 -0.34 2.88
C ARG A 120 -7.23 0.63 2.37
N ARG A 121 -6.86 1.60 1.54
CA ARG A 121 -7.81 2.54 0.92
C ARG A 121 -8.64 1.88 -0.18
N ARG A 122 -8.03 1.02 -1.01
CA ARG A 122 -8.73 0.24 -2.05
C ARG A 122 -9.70 -0.78 -1.47
N GLU A 123 -9.30 -1.43 -0.38
CA GLU A 123 -10.10 -2.40 0.36
C GLU A 123 -11.17 -1.76 1.25
N ASN A 124 -11.32 -0.43 1.24
CA ASN A 124 -12.32 0.22 2.06
C ASN A 124 -13.74 -0.23 1.62
N PRO A 125 -14.47 -0.96 2.47
CA PRO A 125 -15.73 -1.58 2.09
C PRO A 125 -16.81 -0.54 1.77
N HIS A 126 -16.73 0.65 2.36
CA HIS A 126 -17.66 1.74 2.07
C HIS A 126 -17.41 2.32 0.68
N LEU A 127 -16.14 2.47 0.28
CA LEU A 127 -15.80 2.91 -1.08
C LEU A 127 -16.18 1.85 -2.11
N GLN A 128 -15.95 0.57 -1.83
CA GLN A 128 -16.34 -0.52 -2.72
C GLN A 128 -17.87 -0.63 -2.88
N ALA A 129 -18.62 -0.54 -1.77
CA ALA A 129 -20.08 -0.57 -1.82
C ALA A 129 -20.64 0.64 -2.60
N ALA A 130 -20.11 1.84 -2.34
CA ALA A 130 -20.53 3.05 -3.06
C ALA A 130 -20.16 2.98 -4.55
N ALA A 131 -18.97 2.49 -4.90
CA ALA A 131 -18.55 2.30 -6.29
C ALA A 131 -19.44 1.27 -7.00
N GLY A 132 -19.72 0.13 -6.36
CA GLY A 132 -20.60 -0.91 -6.90
C GLY A 132 -22.02 -0.39 -7.15
N GLU A 133 -22.59 0.34 -6.19
CA GLU A 133 -23.92 0.94 -6.36
C GLU A 133 -23.93 2.02 -7.44
N SER A 134 -22.93 2.90 -7.48
CA SER A 134 -22.85 3.98 -8.47
C SER A 134 -22.67 3.44 -9.90
N LEU A 135 -21.85 2.40 -10.08
CA LEU A 135 -21.63 1.75 -11.37
C LEU A 135 -22.88 1.01 -11.84
N ALA A 136 -23.52 0.25 -10.94
CA ALA A 136 -24.77 -0.43 -11.26
C ALA A 136 -25.88 0.58 -11.66
N ARG A 137 -26.00 1.69 -10.92
CA ARG A 137 -26.94 2.77 -11.25
C ARG A 137 -26.64 3.40 -12.60
N ALA A 138 -25.38 3.77 -12.86
CA ALA A 138 -24.98 4.35 -14.14
C ALA A 138 -25.22 3.39 -15.32
N PHE A 139 -24.95 2.10 -15.13
CA PHE A 139 -25.22 1.07 -16.14
C PHE A 139 -26.71 0.94 -16.43
N LEU A 140 -27.56 0.86 -15.40
CA LEU A 140 -29.02 0.79 -15.56
C LEU A 140 -29.57 2.06 -16.22
N GLU A 141 -29.04 3.22 -15.86
CA GLU A 141 -29.41 4.50 -16.48
C GLU A 141 -29.04 4.51 -17.97
N LEU A 142 -27.82 4.10 -18.32
CA LEU A 142 -27.38 3.98 -19.71
C LEU A 142 -28.23 2.97 -20.49
N ALA A 143 -28.50 1.80 -19.90
CA ALA A 143 -29.32 0.75 -20.51
C ALA A 143 -30.74 1.27 -20.80
N ARG A 144 -31.34 2.01 -19.86
CA ARG A 144 -32.66 2.64 -20.03
C ARG A 144 -32.68 3.66 -21.17
N HIS A 145 -31.57 4.35 -21.44
CA HIS A 145 -31.46 5.30 -22.55
C HIS A 145 -31.17 4.64 -23.90
N ARG A 146 -30.64 3.41 -23.92
CA ARG A 146 -30.21 2.72 -25.14
C ARG A 146 -31.18 1.65 -25.62
N LEU A 147 -32.00 1.10 -24.72
CA LEU A 147 -32.98 0.07 -25.03
C LEU A 147 -34.39 0.68 -25.12
N PRO A 148 -35.24 0.19 -26.03
CA PRO A 148 -36.68 0.45 -25.96
C PRO A 148 -37.24 0.09 -24.57
N GLY A 149 -38.11 0.92 -23.99
CA GLY A 149 -38.58 0.75 -22.61
C GLY A 149 -39.14 -0.66 -22.32
N ALA A 150 -39.93 -1.21 -23.23
CA ALA A 150 -40.51 -2.56 -23.08
C ALA A 150 -39.47 -3.69 -23.07
N THR A 151 -38.36 -3.56 -23.82
CA THR A 151 -37.29 -4.57 -23.81
C THR A 151 -36.41 -4.43 -22.58
N PHE A 152 -36.15 -3.20 -22.12
CA PHE A 152 -35.45 -2.96 -20.86
C PHE A 152 -36.21 -3.55 -19.67
N ASP A 153 -37.52 -3.26 -19.55
CA ASP A 153 -38.33 -3.74 -18.44
C ASP A 153 -38.45 -5.28 -18.44
N SER A 154 -38.56 -5.90 -19.61
CA SER A 154 -38.60 -7.37 -19.75
C SER A 154 -37.28 -8.02 -19.30
N LEU A 155 -36.13 -7.48 -19.74
CA LEU A 155 -34.81 -7.98 -19.35
C LEU A 155 -34.52 -7.73 -17.86
N LEU A 156 -34.94 -6.58 -17.32
CA LEU A 156 -34.80 -6.27 -15.90
C LEU A 156 -35.61 -7.26 -15.06
N GLN A 157 -36.85 -7.53 -15.45
CA GLN A 157 -37.70 -8.47 -14.73
C GLN A 157 -37.19 -9.92 -14.84
N GLU A 158 -36.69 -10.32 -16.00
CA GLU A 158 -36.01 -11.60 -16.18
C GLU A 158 -34.78 -11.74 -15.26
N ALA A 159 -33.93 -10.72 -15.20
CA ALA A 159 -32.75 -10.71 -14.34
C ALA A 159 -33.12 -10.75 -12.84
N LEU A 160 -34.14 -10.02 -12.41
CA LEU A 160 -34.63 -10.06 -11.03
C LEU A 160 -35.17 -11.45 -10.66
N ASN A 161 -35.97 -12.06 -11.53
CA ASN A 161 -36.49 -13.41 -11.34
C ASN A 161 -35.36 -14.46 -11.28
N ALA A 162 -34.30 -14.30 -12.08
CA ALA A 162 -33.12 -15.17 -12.07
C ALA A 162 -32.33 -15.04 -10.74
N CYS A 163 -32.20 -13.83 -10.20
CA CYS A 163 -31.56 -13.62 -8.90
C CYS A 163 -32.35 -14.23 -7.74
N GLU A 164 -33.68 -14.21 -7.77
CA GLU A 164 -34.54 -14.82 -6.75
C GLU A 164 -34.49 -16.35 -6.74
N THR A 165 -34.23 -16.96 -7.89
CA THR A 165 -34.11 -18.42 -8.05
C THR A 165 -32.72 -18.96 -7.75
N GLN A 166 -31.71 -18.11 -7.57
CA GLN A 166 -30.34 -18.52 -7.29
C GLN A 166 -30.08 -18.59 -5.77
N PRO A 167 -29.95 -19.79 -5.17
CA PRO A 167 -29.60 -19.89 -3.75
C PRO A 167 -28.18 -19.34 -3.53
N ALA A 168 -28.01 -18.58 -2.44
CA ALA A 168 -26.76 -17.93 -2.04
C ALA A 168 -25.63 -18.94 -1.70
N ALA A 169 -25.09 -19.62 -2.70
CA ALA A 169 -23.96 -20.52 -2.58
C ALA A 169 -22.89 -20.18 -3.61
N ALA A 170 -21.70 -19.87 -3.07
CA ALA A 170 -20.41 -19.63 -3.71
C ALA A 170 -20.22 -18.26 -4.42
N PRO A 171 -19.02 -17.65 -4.28
CA PRO A 171 -18.68 -16.44 -5.01
C PRO A 171 -18.75 -16.72 -6.53
N PRO A 172 -19.23 -15.76 -7.33
CA PRO A 172 -19.28 -15.93 -8.78
C PRO A 172 -17.84 -16.10 -9.28
N GLN A 173 -17.49 -17.30 -9.73
CA GLN A 173 -16.37 -17.43 -10.64
C GLN A 173 -16.75 -16.66 -11.88
N ALA A 174 -16.05 -15.55 -12.14
CA ALA A 174 -16.12 -14.87 -13.41
C ALA A 174 -15.61 -15.85 -14.47
N SER A 175 -16.50 -16.68 -15.00
CA SER A 175 -16.28 -17.40 -16.24
C SER A 175 -16.25 -16.35 -17.35
N LEU A 176 -15.05 -15.79 -17.56
CA LEU A 176 -14.66 -15.16 -18.81
C LEU A 176 -14.81 -16.24 -19.89
N GLN A 177 -16.02 -16.40 -20.42
CA GLN A 177 -16.20 -17.09 -21.67
C GLN A 177 -15.50 -16.22 -22.71
N SER A 178 -14.29 -16.63 -23.06
CA SER A 178 -13.55 -16.11 -24.21
C SER A 178 -14.46 -16.21 -25.42
N ILE A 179 -14.83 -15.05 -25.95
CA ILE A 179 -15.43 -14.90 -27.26
C ILE A 179 -14.51 -15.66 -28.24
N PRO A 180 -15.01 -16.60 -29.06
CA PRO A 180 -14.16 -17.31 -30.01
C PRO A 180 -13.60 -16.31 -31.01
N SER A 181 -12.28 -16.07 -30.95
CA SER A 181 -11.52 -15.35 -31.97
C SER A 181 -11.36 -16.23 -33.21
N GLU A 182 -12.45 -16.45 -33.94
CA GLU A 182 -12.43 -17.17 -35.22
C GLU A 182 -13.13 -16.33 -36.29
N ALA A 183 -12.51 -15.20 -36.65
CA ALA A 183 -12.72 -14.49 -37.93
C ALA A 183 -11.71 -13.34 -38.09
N LEU A 184 -10.42 -13.64 -38.12
CA LEU A 184 -9.41 -12.75 -38.71
C LEU A 184 -8.44 -13.60 -39.52
N SER A 185 -8.96 -14.09 -40.64
CA SER A 185 -8.13 -14.50 -41.77
C SER A 185 -7.72 -13.24 -42.51
N ASP A 186 -6.44 -12.92 -42.50
CA ASP A 186 -5.82 -11.98 -43.44
C ASP A 186 -6.20 -12.36 -44.88
N PRO A 187 -6.44 -11.36 -45.72
CA PRO A 187 -5.65 -11.33 -46.94
C PRO A 187 -4.99 -9.96 -47.14
N THR A 188 -3.67 -10.02 -47.27
CA THR A 188 -2.84 -9.14 -48.11
C THR A 188 -3.61 -8.47 -49.24
N GLY A 189 -3.60 -7.13 -49.27
CA GLY A 189 -4.08 -6.33 -50.39
C GLY A 189 -4.13 -4.84 -50.07
N ASP A 190 -3.22 -4.08 -50.66
CA ASP A 190 -3.18 -2.62 -50.75
C ASP A 190 -4.55 -2.00 -51.09
N ASP A 191 -5.10 -1.14 -50.21
CA ASP A 191 -5.83 0.11 -50.55
C ASP A 191 -6.43 0.77 -49.28
N PRO A 192 -6.13 2.05 -48.97
CA PRO A 192 -6.79 2.75 -47.86
C PRO A 192 -8.14 3.33 -48.31
N MET A 193 -9.23 2.59 -48.15
CA MET A 193 -10.58 3.15 -48.21
C MET A 193 -10.87 4.00 -46.97
N VAL A 194 -10.48 5.28 -47.03
CA VAL A 194 -10.97 6.33 -46.14
C VAL A 194 -12.43 6.62 -46.52
N LEU A 195 -13.38 6.22 -45.68
CA LEU A 195 -14.79 6.61 -45.84
C LEU A 195 -14.95 8.10 -45.45
N PRO A 196 -15.45 8.98 -46.32
CA PRO A 196 -15.68 10.37 -45.98
C PRO A 196 -16.94 10.49 -45.10
N VAL A 197 -16.76 10.97 -43.87
CA VAL A 197 -17.85 11.45 -43.01
C VAL A 197 -18.38 12.76 -43.59
N VAL A 198 -19.52 12.70 -44.27
CA VAL A 198 -20.25 13.90 -44.72
C VAL A 198 -21.16 14.34 -43.56
N LEU A 199 -20.76 15.40 -42.87
CA LEU A 199 -21.64 16.16 -42.00
C LEU A 199 -22.47 17.10 -42.89
N SER A 200 -23.75 16.83 -43.03
CA SER A 200 -24.70 17.80 -43.60
C SER A 200 -25.07 18.81 -42.50
N PRO A 201 -24.84 20.12 -42.69
CA PRO A 201 -25.41 21.13 -41.81
C PRO A 201 -26.86 21.43 -42.21
N ASP A 202 -27.76 21.39 -41.23
CA ASP A 202 -29.12 21.91 -41.34
C ASP A 202 -29.10 23.44 -41.50
N LEU A 203 -29.81 23.94 -42.53
CA LEU A 203 -30.33 25.30 -42.65
C LEU A 203 -31.70 25.24 -43.33
#